data_AF-A0A1M6JDL3-F1
#
_entry.id   AF-A0A1M6JDL3-F1
#
_cell.length_a   1.000
_cell.length_b   1.000
_cell.length_c   1.000
_cell.angle_alpha   90.00
_cell.angle_beta   90.00
_cell.angle_gamma   90.00
#
_symmetry.space_group_name_H-M   'P 1'
#
loop_
_entity.id
_entity.type
_entity.pdbx_description
1 polymer ?
#
loop_
_entity_poly.entity_id
_entity_poly.type
_entity_poly.pdbx_seq_one_letter_code
_entity_poly.pdbx_strand_id
1 'polypeptide(L)'
;MLDLIKTFFETSKERIKNPLIGTFIISWIAINWRPIAVFLFSEHTIENRIEHIISSYSSYWSLVLYPSFLAIAYVIILPYFMLLIDELTKFSTLARKRNALNNVLSEYDGKLQIAKLESELENIKAGRRDVSDLNDEIERLRNQLDERENSIDDLSRKLENRENSHAEFRSHVFDIANKGYSEKELKEFAFEKEYEWFKKDSLFRDFLDNGTSIVRSNSFPPDVDDGTIQAYIDYDLVNRIAKGNNIAYVFSSKGRQLWDRVIEDNADLD
;
A
#
# COMPACT_ATOMS: atom_id res chain seq x y z
N MET A 1 -46.80 64.47 20.19
CA MET A 1 -45.88 65.54 19.70
C MET A 1 -44.58 64.96 19.14
N LEU A 2 -43.89 64.08 19.87
CA LEU A 2 -42.68 63.40 19.37
C LEU A 2 -42.90 62.60 18.07
N ASP A 3 -44.06 61.95 17.91
CA ASP A 3 -44.37 61.19 16.70
C ASP A 3 -44.62 62.09 15.48
N LEU A 4 -45.25 63.26 15.65
CA LEU A 4 -45.41 64.24 14.57
C LEU A 4 -44.07 64.82 14.12
N ILE A 5 -43.16 65.06 15.08
CA ILE A 5 -41.79 65.50 14.79
C ILE A 5 -41.05 64.38 14.06
N LYS A 6 -41.15 63.12 14.51
CA LYS A 6 -40.53 61.97 13.81
C LYS A 6 -41.07 61.78 12.40
N THR A 7 -42.39 61.78 12.19
CA THR A 7 -43.00 61.63 10.86
C THR A 7 -42.65 62.79 9.93
N PHE A 8 -42.58 64.02 10.46
CA PHE A 8 -42.10 65.19 9.70
C PHE A 8 -40.62 65.05 9.33
N PHE A 9 -39.77 64.63 10.26
CA PHE A 9 -38.34 64.41 10.01
C PHE A 9 -38.11 63.24 9.04
N GLU A 10 -38.87 62.16 9.12
CA GLU A 10 -38.78 61.01 8.20
C GLU A 10 -39.18 61.40 6.77
N THR A 11 -40.30 62.12 6.61
CA THR A 11 -40.75 62.64 5.31
C THR A 11 -39.79 63.70 4.75
N SER A 12 -39.19 64.51 5.62
CA SER A 12 -38.19 65.51 5.24
C SER A 12 -36.83 64.88 4.94
N LYS A 13 -36.47 63.76 5.56
CA LYS A 13 -35.20 63.03 5.32
C LYS A 13 -35.08 62.56 3.88
N GLU A 14 -36.19 62.19 3.23
CA GLU A 14 -36.19 61.85 1.79
C GLU A 14 -35.96 63.07 0.89
N ARG A 15 -36.40 64.27 1.30
CA ARG A 15 -36.22 65.52 0.56
C ARG A 15 -34.86 66.18 0.83
N ILE A 16 -34.34 66.04 2.05
CA ILE A 16 -32.99 66.47 2.47
C ILE A 16 -31.88 65.65 1.79
N LYS A 17 -32.20 64.47 1.22
CA LYS A 17 -31.29 63.76 0.31
C LYS A 17 -30.95 64.56 -0.94
N ASN A 18 -31.75 65.56 -1.31
CA ASN A 18 -31.35 66.49 -2.37
C ASN A 18 -30.23 67.40 -1.86
N PRO A 19 -29.00 67.30 -2.41
CA PRO A 19 -27.87 68.11 -1.96
C PRO A 19 -28.18 69.61 -1.94
N LEU A 20 -29.00 70.09 -2.88
CA LEU A 20 -29.39 71.50 -2.94
C LEU A 20 -30.22 71.93 -1.73
N ILE A 21 -31.13 71.09 -1.24
CA ILE A 21 -32.00 71.42 -0.10
C ILE A 21 -31.17 71.44 1.19
N GLY A 22 -30.32 70.43 1.39
CA GLY A 22 -29.42 70.39 2.54
C GLY A 22 -28.45 71.58 2.57
N THR A 23 -27.80 71.86 1.44
CA THR A 23 -26.87 72.99 1.34
C THR A 23 -27.59 74.33 1.44
N PHE A 24 -28.83 74.46 0.96
CA PHE A 24 -29.63 75.66 1.14
C PHE A 24 -29.94 75.92 2.61
N ILE A 25 -30.39 74.91 3.37
CA ILE A 25 -30.65 75.05 4.81
C ILE A 25 -29.38 75.50 5.55
N ILE A 26 -28.23 74.87 5.26
CA ILE A 26 -26.94 75.23 5.88
C ILE A 26 -26.53 76.65 5.49
N SER A 27 -26.65 77.02 4.21
CA SER A 27 -26.33 78.36 3.71
C SER A 27 -27.24 79.43 4.32
N TRP A 28 -28.52 79.09 4.52
CA TRP A 28 -29.51 79.96 5.12
C TRP A 28 -29.19 80.24 6.58
N ILE A 29 -28.86 79.20 7.36
CA ILE A 29 -28.43 79.33 8.75
C ILE A 29 -27.12 80.13 8.83
N ALA A 30 -26.15 79.86 7.95
CA ALA A 30 -24.87 80.56 7.93
C ALA A 30 -25.02 82.06 7.64
N ILE A 31 -25.94 82.45 6.76
CA ILE A 31 -26.19 83.86 6.41
C ILE A 31 -27.08 84.54 7.47
N ASN A 32 -28.09 83.84 7.98
CA ASN A 32 -29.06 84.36 8.95
C ASN A 32 -28.70 84.00 10.41
N TRP A 33 -27.42 83.80 10.72
CA TRP A 33 -26.97 83.41 12.06
C TRP A 33 -27.30 84.47 13.13
N ARG A 34 -27.33 85.76 12.75
CA ARG A 34 -27.62 86.88 13.65
C ARG A 34 -29.07 86.89 14.17
N PRO A 35 -30.12 86.87 13.31
CA PRO A 35 -31.50 86.78 13.81
C PRO A 35 -31.76 85.48 14.58
N ILE A 36 -31.12 84.36 14.20
CA ILE A 36 -31.20 83.10 14.96
C ILE A 36 -30.59 83.28 16.36
N ALA A 37 -29.42 83.89 16.47
CA ALA A 37 -28.77 84.14 17.75
C ALA A 37 -29.58 85.10 18.63
N VAL A 38 -30.12 86.18 18.07
CA VAL A 38 -31.00 87.11 18.79
C VAL A 38 -32.27 86.40 19.27
N PHE A 39 -32.88 85.57 18.43
CA PHE A 39 -34.08 84.82 18.80
C PHE A 39 -33.82 83.88 19.99
N LEU A 40 -32.74 83.10 19.94
CA LEU A 40 -32.42 82.08 20.93
C LEU A 40 -31.80 82.63 22.23
N PHE A 41 -30.94 83.65 22.14
CA PHE A 41 -30.06 84.06 23.24
C PHE A 41 -30.29 85.48 23.77
N SER A 42 -31.15 86.29 23.14
CA SER A 42 -31.45 87.63 23.68
C SER A 42 -32.15 87.54 25.04
N GLU A 43 -31.97 88.54 25.90
CA GLU A 43 -32.67 88.67 27.18
C GLU A 43 -33.99 89.47 27.07
N HIS A 44 -34.30 90.05 25.90
CA HIS A 44 -35.54 90.82 25.70
C HIS A 44 -36.80 89.96 25.78
N THR A 45 -37.97 90.58 25.95
CA THR A 45 -39.26 89.87 25.82
C THR A 45 -39.42 89.30 24.41
N ILE A 46 -40.22 88.25 24.27
CA ILE A 46 -40.40 87.52 23.00
C ILE A 46 -40.89 88.48 21.90
N GLU A 47 -41.82 89.36 22.25
CA GLU A 47 -42.41 90.38 21.37
C GLU A 47 -41.32 91.31 20.82
N ASN A 48 -40.46 91.83 21.70
CA ASN A 48 -39.39 92.75 21.33
C ASN A 48 -38.32 92.08 20.46
N ARG A 49 -38.03 90.79 20.68
CA ARG A 49 -37.11 90.02 19.81
C ARG A 49 -37.68 89.87 18.41
N ILE A 50 -38.96 89.52 18.29
CA ILE A 50 -39.62 89.33 16.99
C ILE A 50 -39.67 90.66 16.23
N GLU A 51 -40.06 91.76 16.88
CA GLU A 51 -40.09 93.08 16.27
C GLU A 51 -38.70 93.55 15.82
N HIS A 52 -37.66 93.31 16.64
CA HIS A 52 -36.28 93.58 16.27
C HIS A 52 -35.83 92.75 15.06
N ILE A 53 -36.23 91.48 14.98
CA ILE A 53 -35.89 90.60 13.85
C ILE A 53 -36.57 91.07 12.57
N ILE A 54 -37.85 91.42 12.62
CA ILE A 54 -38.62 91.87 11.46
C ILE A 54 -38.09 93.23 10.97
N SER A 55 -37.78 94.16 11.87
CA SER A 55 -37.26 95.48 11.49
C SER A 55 -35.84 95.42 10.91
N SER A 56 -34.98 94.54 11.45
CA SER A 56 -33.53 94.59 11.18
C SER A 56 -33.03 93.49 10.24
N TYR A 57 -33.75 92.38 10.08
CA TYR A 57 -33.28 91.20 9.35
C TYR A 57 -34.27 90.65 8.30
N SER A 58 -35.29 91.44 7.91
CA SER A 58 -36.33 91.02 6.94
C SER A 58 -35.99 91.29 5.47
N SER A 59 -34.71 91.44 5.12
CA SER A 59 -34.32 91.64 3.72
C SER A 59 -34.54 90.35 2.91
N TYR A 60 -35.29 90.44 1.80
CA TYR A 60 -35.50 89.33 0.88
C TYR A 60 -34.19 88.72 0.35
N TRP A 61 -33.16 89.56 0.19
CA TRP A 61 -31.84 89.14 -0.28
C TRP A 61 -31.13 88.20 0.69
N SER A 62 -31.17 88.49 1.99
CA SER A 62 -30.55 87.64 3.02
C SER A 62 -31.38 86.39 3.34
N LEU A 63 -32.71 86.48 3.20
CA LEU A 63 -33.60 85.37 3.52
C LEU A 63 -33.67 84.31 2.42
N VAL A 64 -33.56 84.69 1.15
CA VAL A 64 -33.78 83.73 0.04
C VAL A 64 -32.62 83.76 -0.94
N LEU A 65 -32.28 84.93 -1.49
CA LEU A 65 -31.40 84.96 -2.67
C LEU A 65 -29.94 84.57 -2.37
N TYR A 66 -29.32 85.14 -1.33
CA TYR A 66 -27.94 84.80 -0.98
C TYR A 66 -27.79 83.33 -0.56
N PRO A 67 -28.67 82.75 0.29
CA PRO A 67 -28.64 81.32 0.59
C PRO A 67 -28.84 80.43 -0.63
N SER A 68 -29.76 80.78 -1.55
CA SER A 68 -29.96 80.03 -2.80
C SER A 68 -28.73 80.07 -3.71
N PHE A 69 -28.13 81.25 -3.88
CA PHE A 69 -26.93 81.40 -4.69
C PHE A 69 -25.76 80.60 -4.10
N LEU A 70 -25.51 80.71 -2.79
CA LEU A 70 -24.43 79.97 -2.13
C LEU A 70 -24.65 78.45 -2.22
N ALA A 71 -25.88 77.99 -2.08
CA ALA A 71 -26.20 76.57 -2.20
C ALA A 71 -25.96 76.03 -3.62
N ILE A 72 -26.41 76.76 -4.64
CA ILE A 72 -26.18 76.39 -6.04
C ILE A 72 -24.69 76.42 -6.36
N ALA A 73 -23.98 77.48 -5.96
CA ALA A 73 -22.54 77.59 -6.16
C ALA A 73 -21.78 76.44 -5.50
N TYR A 74 -22.10 76.10 -4.25
CA TYR A 74 -21.46 75.00 -3.54
C TYR A 74 -21.72 73.64 -4.20
N VAL A 75 -22.97 73.35 -4.60
CA VAL A 75 -23.32 72.08 -5.25
C VAL A 75 -22.63 71.94 -6.62
N ILE A 76 -22.40 73.04 -7.32
CA ILE A 76 -21.65 73.03 -8.59
C ILE A 76 -20.15 72.90 -8.34
N ILE A 77 -19.58 73.65 -7.40
CA ILE A 77 -18.12 73.71 -7.16
C ILE A 77 -17.60 72.42 -6.52
N LEU A 78 -18.36 71.81 -5.61
CA LEU A 78 -17.92 70.66 -4.82
C LEU A 78 -17.49 69.45 -5.70
N PRO A 79 -18.25 69.02 -6.71
CA PRO A 79 -17.82 67.96 -7.63
C PRO A 79 -16.48 68.26 -8.33
N TYR A 80 -16.26 69.49 -8.81
CA TYR A 80 -15.00 69.86 -9.47
C TYR A 80 -13.83 69.89 -8.48
N PHE A 81 -14.06 70.33 -7.25
CA PHE A 81 -13.06 70.26 -6.19
C PHE A 81 -12.69 68.80 -5.89
N MET A 82 -13.67 67.90 -5.82
CA MET A 82 -13.41 66.46 -5.64
C MET A 82 -12.60 65.87 -6.80
N LEU A 83 -12.94 66.21 -8.06
CA LEU A 83 -12.17 65.79 -9.23
C LEU A 83 -10.72 66.27 -9.19
N LEU A 84 -10.47 67.48 -8.71
CA LEU A 84 -9.10 68.00 -8.54
C LEU A 84 -8.31 67.17 -7.52
N ILE A 85 -8.92 66.83 -6.37
CA ILE A 85 -8.30 65.97 -5.36
C ILE A 85 -8.02 64.57 -5.91
N ASP A 86 -8.95 64.02 -6.69
CA ASP A 86 -8.77 62.70 -7.33
C ASP A 86 -7.59 62.72 -8.31
N GLU A 87 -7.45 63.76 -9.14
CA GLU A 87 -6.34 63.86 -10.08
C GLU A 87 -4.99 64.03 -9.35
N LEU A 88 -4.95 64.82 -8.26
CA LEU A 88 -3.76 64.95 -7.41
C LEU A 88 -3.35 63.62 -6.75
N THR A 89 -4.32 62.79 -6.38
CA THR A 89 -4.06 61.49 -5.71
C THR A 89 -3.93 60.31 -6.67
N LYS A 90 -4.12 60.52 -7.97
CA LYS A 90 -4.04 59.50 -9.03
C LYS A 90 -2.71 58.77 -9.06
N PHE A 91 -1.60 59.47 -8.89
CA PHE A 91 -0.27 58.84 -8.86
C PHE A 91 -0.14 57.89 -7.65
N SER A 92 -0.61 58.32 -6.48
CA SER A 92 -0.58 57.50 -5.26
C SER A 92 -1.49 56.27 -5.39
N THR A 93 -2.70 56.43 -5.94
CA THR A 93 -3.63 55.31 -6.15
C THR A 93 -3.10 54.30 -7.17
N LEU A 94 -2.49 54.75 -8.26
CA LEU A 94 -1.84 53.89 -9.25
C LEU A 94 -0.64 53.14 -8.67
N ALA A 95 0.21 53.83 -7.89
CA ALA A 95 1.34 53.21 -7.21
C ALA A 95 0.87 52.13 -6.22
N ARG A 96 -0.18 52.40 -5.43
CA ARG A 96 -0.78 51.41 -4.52
C ARG A 96 -1.32 50.19 -5.28
N LYS A 97 -2.05 50.40 -6.37
CA LYS A 97 -2.57 49.31 -7.20
C LYS A 97 -1.45 48.46 -7.79
N ARG A 98 -0.38 49.10 -8.28
CA ARG A 98 0.81 48.40 -8.81
C ARG A 98 1.53 47.60 -7.74
N ASN A 99 1.72 48.16 -6.54
CA ASN A 99 2.32 47.45 -5.42
C ASN A 99 1.49 46.25 -4.98
N ALA A 100 0.16 46.41 -4.92
CA ALA A 100 -0.75 45.29 -4.61
C ALA A 100 -0.63 44.17 -5.66
N LEU A 101 -0.60 44.51 -6.95
CA LEU A 101 -0.40 43.54 -8.02
C LEU A 101 0.96 42.85 -7.91
N ASN A 102 2.04 43.59 -7.68
CA ASN A 102 3.38 43.04 -7.52
C ASN A 102 3.48 42.10 -6.31
N ASN A 103 2.83 42.44 -5.20
CA ASN A 103 2.79 41.57 -4.01
C ASN A 103 2.09 40.25 -4.32
N VAL A 104 0.95 40.30 -5.02
CA VAL A 104 0.23 39.10 -5.45
C VAL A 104 1.09 38.26 -6.39
N LEU A 105 1.74 38.88 -7.39
CA LEU A 105 2.65 38.18 -8.31
C LEU A 105 3.82 37.52 -7.58
N SER A 106 4.43 38.22 -6.62
CA SER A 106 5.52 37.70 -5.78
C SER A 106 5.06 36.49 -4.96
N GLU A 107 3.84 36.53 -4.41
CA GLU A 107 3.27 35.40 -3.68
C GLU A 107 3.07 34.17 -4.58
N TYR A 108 2.56 34.37 -5.80
CA TYR A 108 2.40 33.28 -6.77
C TYR A 108 3.75 32.72 -7.23
N ASP A 109 4.76 33.56 -7.43
CA ASP A 109 6.11 33.10 -7.76
C ASP A 109 6.70 32.25 -6.62
N GLY A 110 6.55 32.69 -5.37
CA GLY A 110 6.93 31.91 -4.20
C GLY A 110 6.22 30.55 -4.13
N LYS A 111 4.90 30.51 -4.38
CA LYS A 111 4.12 29.26 -4.45
C LYS A 111 4.62 28.34 -5.57
N LEU A 112 4.95 28.89 -6.74
CA LEU A 112 5.49 28.13 -7.86
C LEU A 112 6.86 27.52 -7.51
N GLN A 113 7.73 28.28 -6.86
CA GLN A 113 9.03 27.78 -6.40
C GLN A 113 8.88 26.65 -5.37
N ILE A 114 7.97 26.81 -4.40
CA ILE A 114 7.68 25.76 -3.41
C ILE A 114 7.18 24.49 -4.11
N ALA A 115 6.22 24.60 -5.03
CA ALA A 115 5.68 23.44 -5.76
C ALA A 115 6.75 22.73 -6.60
N LYS A 116 7.68 23.48 -7.22
CA LYS A 116 8.83 22.91 -7.94
C LYS A 116 9.76 22.15 -7.00
N LEU A 117 10.13 22.75 -5.87
CA LEU A 117 10.98 22.10 -4.87
C LEU A 117 10.33 20.84 -4.30
N GLU A 118 9.02 20.87 -4.06
CA GLU A 118 8.27 19.71 -3.57
C GLU A 118 8.24 18.57 -4.60
N SER A 119 8.01 18.89 -5.88
CA SER A 119 8.08 17.91 -6.96
C SER A 119 9.48 17.31 -7.12
N GLU A 120 10.52 18.13 -7.02
CA GLU A 120 11.91 17.66 -7.07
C GLU A 120 12.25 16.76 -5.88
N LEU A 121 11.78 17.13 -4.68
CA LEU A 121 11.96 16.35 -3.46
C LEU A 121 11.23 15.00 -3.53
N GLU A 122 10.02 14.94 -4.08
CA GLU A 122 9.31 13.69 -4.33
C GLU A 122 10.03 12.82 -5.37
N ASN A 123 10.56 13.39 -6.45
CA ASN A 123 11.37 12.65 -7.41
C ASN A 123 12.64 12.07 -6.78
N ILE A 124 13.33 12.83 -5.92
CA ILE A 124 14.50 12.35 -5.18
C ILE A 124 14.11 11.21 -4.22
N LYS A 125 12.96 11.33 -3.52
CA LYS A 125 12.47 10.25 -2.66
C LYS A 125 12.11 8.99 -3.45
N ALA A 126 11.44 9.14 -4.59
CA ALA A 126 11.11 8.03 -5.47
C ALA A 126 12.39 7.32 -5.94
N GLY A 127 13.37 8.08 -6.46
CA GLY A 127 14.66 7.51 -6.86
C GLY A 127 15.41 6.83 -5.70
N ARG A 128 15.30 7.33 -4.46
CA ARG A 128 15.86 6.64 -3.28
C ARG A 128 15.14 5.33 -2.95
N ARG A 129 13.82 5.27 -3.13
CA ARG A 129 13.05 4.02 -2.98
C ARG A 129 13.47 3.01 -4.04
N ASP A 130 13.57 3.43 -5.29
CA ASP A 130 14.05 2.56 -6.38
C ASP A 130 15.45 2.00 -6.08
N VAL A 131 16.36 2.83 -5.55
CA VAL A 131 17.70 2.37 -5.13
C VAL A 131 17.62 1.39 -3.96
N SER A 132 16.72 1.59 -3.00
CA SER A 132 16.50 0.64 -1.90
C SER A 132 15.99 -0.69 -2.42
N ASP A 133 14.96 -0.68 -3.27
CA ASP A 133 14.37 -1.88 -3.84
C ASP A 133 15.38 -2.65 -4.70
N LEU A 134 16.22 -1.93 -5.46
CA LEU A 134 17.33 -2.52 -6.21
C LEU A 134 18.39 -3.14 -5.30
N ASN A 135 18.69 -2.55 -4.14
CA ASN A 135 19.62 -3.13 -3.18
C ASN A 135 19.06 -4.42 -2.56
N ASP A 136 17.77 -4.42 -2.21
CA ASP A 136 17.09 -5.60 -1.68
C ASP A 136 17.08 -6.74 -2.72
N GLU A 137 16.87 -6.41 -3.99
CA GLU A 137 16.95 -7.38 -5.09
C GLU A 137 18.37 -7.93 -5.27
N ILE A 138 19.40 -7.07 -5.18
CA ILE A 138 20.81 -7.49 -5.23
C ILE A 138 21.12 -8.45 -4.08
N GLU A 139 20.65 -8.17 -2.87
CA GLU A 139 20.84 -9.04 -1.71
C GLU A 139 20.14 -10.40 -1.92
N ARG A 140 18.90 -10.39 -2.41
CA ARG A 140 18.16 -11.62 -2.75
C ARG A 140 18.90 -12.46 -3.78
N LEU A 141 19.41 -11.84 -4.84
CA LEU A 141 20.16 -12.53 -5.89
C LEU A 141 21.49 -13.09 -5.37
N ARG A 142 22.16 -12.40 -4.45
CA ARG A 142 23.36 -12.93 -3.78
C ARG A 142 23.05 -14.17 -2.95
N ASN A 143 21.98 -14.12 -2.15
CA ASN A 143 21.57 -15.29 -1.37
C ASN A 143 21.21 -16.49 -2.27
N GLN A 144 20.54 -16.25 -3.40
CA GLN A 144 20.27 -17.31 -4.39
C GLN A 144 21.54 -17.85 -5.03
N LEU A 145 22.54 -17.02 -5.32
CA LEU A 145 23.83 -17.47 -5.83
C LEU A 145 24.55 -18.36 -4.81
N ASP A 146 24.58 -17.95 -3.54
CA ASP A 146 25.19 -18.74 -2.47
C ASP A 146 24.48 -20.10 -2.30
N GLU A 147 23.14 -20.14 -2.34
CA GLU A 147 22.38 -21.39 -2.30
C GLU A 147 22.68 -22.31 -3.49
N ARG A 148 22.81 -21.72 -4.69
CA ARG A 148 23.15 -22.46 -5.91
C ARG A 148 24.58 -23.00 -5.86
N GLU A 149 25.53 -22.22 -5.36
CA GLU A 149 26.92 -22.64 -5.21
C GLU A 149 27.05 -23.79 -4.20
N ASN A 150 26.36 -23.70 -3.06
CA ASN A 150 26.25 -24.80 -2.10
C ASN A 150 25.63 -26.06 -2.72
N SER A 151 24.60 -25.89 -3.56
CA SER A 151 23.97 -27.02 -4.27
C SER A 151 24.92 -27.66 -5.29
N ILE A 152 25.73 -26.86 -5.98
CA ILE A 152 26.75 -27.35 -6.93
C ILE A 152 27.83 -28.13 -6.18
N ASP A 153 28.27 -27.65 -5.01
CA ASP A 153 29.26 -28.37 -4.18
C ASP A 153 28.70 -29.72 -3.70
N ASP A 154 27.48 -29.76 -3.17
CA ASP A 154 26.82 -31.01 -2.76
C ASP A 154 26.65 -32.00 -3.92
N LEU A 155 26.20 -31.51 -5.08
CA LEU A 155 26.09 -32.33 -6.29
C LEU A 155 27.44 -32.87 -6.73
N SER A 156 28.49 -32.05 -6.69
CA SER A 156 29.85 -32.45 -7.06
C SER A 156 30.37 -33.56 -6.15
N ARG A 157 30.19 -33.44 -4.83
CA ARG A 157 30.55 -34.50 -3.86
C ARG A 157 29.78 -35.79 -4.09
N LYS A 158 28.48 -35.70 -4.39
CA LYS A 158 27.66 -36.88 -4.72
C LYS A 158 28.13 -37.55 -6.00
N LEU A 159 28.56 -36.77 -6.99
CA LEU A 159 29.07 -37.27 -8.27
C LEU A 159 30.41 -37.98 -8.08
N GLU A 160 31.32 -37.39 -7.31
CA GLU A 160 32.60 -38.02 -6.93
C GLU A 160 32.40 -39.36 -6.20
N ASN A 161 31.50 -39.39 -5.21
CA ASN A 161 31.15 -40.64 -4.51
C ASN A 161 30.58 -41.70 -5.45
N ARG A 162 29.69 -41.31 -6.38
CA ARG A 162 29.14 -42.20 -7.42
C ARG A 162 30.23 -42.74 -8.33
N GLU A 163 31.18 -41.91 -8.76
CA GLU A 163 32.30 -42.32 -9.60
C GLU A 163 33.21 -43.32 -8.88
N ASN A 164 33.51 -43.08 -7.60
CA ASN A 164 34.29 -44.00 -6.77
C ASN A 164 33.59 -45.36 -6.63
N SER A 165 32.29 -45.38 -6.27
CA SER A 165 31.52 -46.63 -6.21
C SER A 165 31.45 -47.35 -7.57
N HIS A 166 31.36 -46.61 -8.67
CA HIS A 166 31.41 -47.20 -10.02
C HIS A 166 32.80 -47.76 -10.36
N ALA A 167 33.88 -47.14 -9.89
CA ALA A 167 35.23 -47.64 -10.07
C ALA A 167 35.44 -48.94 -9.28
N GLU A 168 35.03 -48.97 -8.01
CA GLU A 168 35.05 -50.17 -7.16
C GLU A 168 34.23 -51.31 -7.77
N PHE A 169 33.00 -51.03 -8.18
CA PHE A 169 32.14 -52.02 -8.82
C PHE A 169 32.77 -52.57 -10.12
N ARG A 170 33.33 -51.70 -10.96
CA ARG A 170 34.05 -52.13 -12.18
C ARG A 170 35.26 -53.00 -11.86
N SER A 171 36.01 -52.68 -10.81
CA SER A 171 37.13 -53.51 -10.35
C SER A 171 36.64 -54.91 -9.95
N HIS A 172 35.57 -54.98 -9.16
CA HIS A 172 34.98 -56.27 -8.76
C HIS A 172 34.48 -57.09 -9.97
N VAL A 173 33.83 -56.44 -10.93
CA VAL A 173 33.37 -57.11 -12.16
C VAL A 173 34.56 -57.64 -12.97
N PHE A 174 35.64 -56.86 -13.08
CA PHE A 174 36.87 -57.28 -13.76
C PHE A 174 37.56 -58.46 -13.06
N ASP A 175 37.62 -58.45 -11.73
CA ASP A 175 38.16 -59.56 -10.93
C ASP A 175 37.36 -60.85 -11.11
N ILE A 176 36.03 -60.75 -11.21
CA ILE A 176 35.16 -61.91 -11.50
C ILE A 176 35.40 -62.42 -12.92
N ALA A 177 35.47 -61.52 -13.91
CA ALA A 177 35.66 -61.88 -15.31
C ALA A 177 37.03 -62.56 -15.56
N ASN A 178 38.09 -62.10 -14.90
CA ASN A 178 39.43 -62.66 -15.06
C ASN A 178 39.65 -64.02 -14.38
N LYS A 179 38.81 -64.40 -13.41
CA LYS A 179 38.94 -65.68 -12.70
C LYS A 179 38.43 -66.89 -13.48
N GLY A 180 37.84 -66.71 -14.65
CA GLY A 180 37.53 -67.81 -15.57
C GLY A 180 36.54 -68.84 -15.02
N TYR A 181 35.61 -68.42 -14.15
CA TYR A 181 34.61 -69.30 -13.56
C TYR A 181 33.72 -69.93 -14.64
N SER A 182 33.53 -71.25 -14.54
CA SER A 182 32.54 -71.97 -15.33
C SER A 182 31.12 -71.49 -14.99
N GLU A 183 30.18 -71.65 -15.92
CA GLU A 183 28.77 -71.27 -15.70
C GLU A 183 28.17 -71.93 -14.44
N LYS A 184 28.66 -73.12 -14.08
CA LYS A 184 28.28 -73.83 -12.86
C LYS A 184 28.75 -73.11 -11.59
N GLU A 185 30.02 -72.71 -11.54
CA GLU A 185 30.60 -72.00 -10.38
C GLU A 185 29.96 -70.62 -10.19
N LEU A 186 29.60 -69.94 -11.29
CA LEU A 186 28.87 -68.68 -11.23
C LEU A 186 27.45 -68.85 -10.66
N LYS A 187 26.75 -69.94 -11.02
CA LYS A 187 25.44 -70.27 -10.47
C LYS A 187 25.53 -70.63 -8.99
N GLU A 188 26.53 -71.40 -8.59
CA GLU A 188 26.79 -71.72 -7.18
C GLU A 188 27.11 -70.46 -6.36
N PHE A 189 27.97 -69.57 -6.85
CA PHE A 189 28.28 -68.32 -6.18
C PHE A 189 27.07 -67.36 -6.08
N ALA A 190 26.31 -67.23 -7.17
CA ALA A 190 25.10 -66.40 -7.18
C ALA A 190 24.05 -66.94 -6.20
N PHE A 191 23.86 -68.26 -6.17
CA PHE A 191 22.97 -68.93 -5.23
C PHE A 191 23.43 -68.71 -3.78
N GLU A 192 24.72 -68.83 -3.49
CA GLU A 192 25.26 -68.62 -2.13
C GLU A 192 25.00 -67.19 -1.65
N LYS A 193 25.17 -66.19 -2.52
CA LYS A 193 24.83 -64.80 -2.18
C LYS A 193 23.34 -64.63 -1.97
N GLU A 194 22.51 -65.21 -2.82
CA GLU A 194 21.05 -65.15 -2.67
C GLU A 194 20.60 -65.79 -1.35
N TYR A 195 21.18 -66.93 -0.97
CA TYR A 195 20.93 -67.57 0.31
C TYR A 195 21.36 -66.71 1.52
N GLU A 196 22.54 -66.08 1.46
CA GLU A 196 22.99 -65.13 2.48
C GLU A 196 22.06 -63.91 2.65
N TRP A 197 21.50 -63.43 1.54
CA TRP A 197 20.48 -62.39 1.58
C TRP A 197 19.17 -62.90 2.18
N PHE A 198 18.74 -64.10 1.77
CA PHE A 198 17.52 -64.72 2.27
C PHE A 198 17.57 -64.94 3.78
N LYS A 199 18.72 -65.34 4.36
CA LYS A 199 18.90 -65.46 5.82
C LYS A 199 18.61 -64.18 6.61
N LYS A 200 18.74 -63.00 5.97
CA LYS A 200 18.46 -61.70 6.58
C LYS A 200 17.04 -61.21 6.33
N ASP A 201 16.32 -61.85 5.42
CA ASP A 201 14.94 -61.54 5.11
C ASP A 201 14.03 -61.99 6.25
N SER A 202 12.96 -61.22 6.52
CA SER A 202 11.98 -61.56 7.56
C SER A 202 11.31 -62.92 7.34
N LEU A 203 11.17 -63.34 6.07
CA LEU A 203 10.51 -64.59 5.69
C LEU A 203 11.32 -65.84 6.04
N PHE A 204 12.62 -65.70 6.31
CA PHE A 204 13.51 -66.83 6.59
C PHE A 204 13.07 -67.65 7.80
N ARG A 205 12.63 -66.98 8.86
CA ARG A 205 12.18 -67.66 10.08
C ARG A 205 10.95 -68.52 9.81
N ASP A 206 9.96 -67.95 9.13
CA ASP A 206 8.75 -68.68 8.77
C ASP A 206 9.12 -69.87 7.87
N PHE A 207 10.09 -69.68 6.97
CA PHE A 207 10.56 -70.72 6.05
C PHE A 207 11.10 -71.94 6.80
N LEU A 208 11.85 -71.73 7.88
CA LEU A 208 12.32 -72.79 8.78
C LEU A 208 11.14 -73.52 9.45
N ASP A 209 10.20 -72.76 10.01
CA ASP A 209 9.08 -73.28 10.80
C ASP A 209 8.11 -74.11 9.94
N ASN A 210 7.86 -73.67 8.71
CA ASN A 210 6.84 -74.25 7.84
C ASN A 210 7.38 -75.29 6.84
N GLY A 211 8.66 -75.24 6.49
CA GLY A 211 9.19 -76.02 5.38
C GLY A 211 9.08 -77.52 5.56
N THR A 212 9.17 -78.04 6.79
CA THR A 212 8.97 -79.48 7.06
C THR A 212 7.56 -79.95 6.67
N SER A 213 6.54 -79.14 6.97
CA SER A 213 5.14 -79.44 6.61
C SER A 213 4.94 -79.39 5.10
N ILE A 214 5.54 -78.40 4.43
CA ILE A 214 5.48 -78.29 2.97
C ILE A 214 6.10 -79.52 2.30
N VAL A 215 7.25 -80.02 2.80
CA VAL A 215 7.87 -81.24 2.26
C VAL A 215 7.06 -82.50 2.54
N ARG A 216 6.49 -82.65 3.75
CA ARG A 216 5.85 -83.91 4.18
C ARG A 216 4.40 -84.02 3.73
N SER A 217 3.63 -82.94 3.79
CA SER A 217 2.19 -82.95 3.54
C SER A 217 1.77 -82.12 2.33
N ASN A 218 2.70 -81.43 1.66
CA ASN A 218 2.38 -80.48 0.58
C ASN A 218 1.34 -79.44 1.00
N SER A 219 1.41 -78.99 2.25
CA SER A 219 0.49 -78.02 2.84
C SER A 219 1.20 -77.18 3.89
N PHE A 220 0.75 -75.94 4.07
CA PHE A 220 1.12 -75.15 5.23
C PHE A 220 0.39 -75.66 6.49
N PRO A 221 0.97 -75.47 7.69
CA PRO A 221 0.26 -75.64 8.94
C PRO A 221 -1.03 -74.79 9.01
N PRO A 222 -2.09 -75.22 9.71
CA PRO A 222 -3.39 -74.51 9.74
C PRO A 222 -3.34 -73.10 10.36
N ASP A 223 -2.29 -72.80 11.11
CA ASP A 223 -2.04 -71.55 11.83
C ASP A 223 -1.27 -70.51 11.01
N VAL A 224 -0.79 -70.86 9.82
CA VAL A 224 -0.15 -69.91 8.90
C VAL A 224 -1.20 -69.07 8.19
N ASP A 225 -1.05 -67.75 8.25
CA ASP A 225 -1.97 -66.82 7.61
C ASP A 225 -1.76 -66.73 6.08
N ASP A 226 -2.81 -66.32 5.37
CA ASP A 226 -2.79 -66.19 3.90
C ASP A 226 -1.73 -65.19 3.39
N GLY A 227 -1.35 -64.19 4.19
CA GLY A 227 -0.32 -63.21 3.82
C GLY A 227 1.07 -63.84 3.77
N THR A 228 1.39 -64.68 4.76
CA THR A 228 2.63 -65.48 4.76
C THR A 228 2.65 -66.46 3.59
N ILE A 229 1.53 -67.13 3.28
CA ILE A 229 1.43 -68.02 2.12
C ILE A 229 1.68 -67.24 0.81
N GLN A 230 1.10 -66.04 0.68
CA GLN A 230 1.29 -65.20 -0.50
C GLN A 230 2.75 -64.73 -0.64
N ALA A 231 3.40 -64.36 0.47
CA ALA A 231 4.82 -63.99 0.47
C ALA A 231 5.71 -65.13 -0.06
N TYR A 232 5.42 -66.39 0.27
CA TYR A 232 6.17 -67.53 -0.27
C TYR A 232 5.96 -67.70 -1.77
N ILE A 233 4.79 -67.34 -2.32
CA ILE A 233 4.55 -67.38 -3.76
C ILE A 233 5.30 -66.23 -4.44
N ASP A 234 5.23 -65.03 -3.87
CA ASP A 234 5.86 -63.83 -4.45
C ASP A 234 7.39 -63.92 -4.45
N TYR A 235 7.99 -64.57 -3.44
CA TYR A 235 9.43 -64.86 -3.38
C TYR A 235 9.85 -66.07 -4.24
N ASP A 236 8.90 -66.71 -4.94
CA ASP A 236 9.09 -67.96 -5.69
C ASP A 236 9.69 -69.07 -4.81
N LEU A 237 9.20 -69.23 -3.59
CA LEU A 237 9.56 -70.33 -2.69
C LEU A 237 8.63 -71.54 -2.91
N VAL A 238 7.35 -71.32 -3.18
CA VAL A 238 6.37 -72.40 -3.38
C VAL A 238 5.51 -72.18 -4.62
N ASN A 239 5.10 -73.29 -5.22
CA ASN A 239 4.09 -73.37 -6.25
C ASN A 239 2.78 -73.89 -5.68
N ARG A 240 1.68 -73.26 -6.10
CA ARG A 240 0.31 -73.70 -5.80
C ARG A 240 -0.17 -74.68 -6.88
N ILE A 241 -0.53 -75.89 -6.48
CA ILE A 241 -0.97 -76.98 -7.38
C ILE A 241 -2.38 -77.42 -7.01
N ALA A 242 -3.27 -77.54 -7.99
CA ALA A 242 -4.62 -78.08 -7.79
C ALA A 242 -4.58 -79.62 -7.72
N LYS A 243 -5.09 -80.22 -6.64
CA LYS A 243 -5.19 -81.66 -6.45
C LYS A 243 -6.65 -82.04 -6.17
N GLY A 244 -7.42 -82.22 -7.24
CA GLY A 244 -8.87 -82.44 -7.16
C GLY A 244 -9.59 -81.18 -6.67
N ASN A 245 -10.38 -81.30 -5.60
CA ASN A 245 -11.06 -80.16 -4.96
C ASN A 245 -10.16 -79.41 -3.94
N ASN A 246 -8.93 -79.88 -3.69
CA ASN A 246 -8.02 -79.29 -2.71
C ASN A 246 -6.82 -78.62 -3.38
N ILE A 247 -6.20 -77.69 -2.67
CA ILE A 247 -4.97 -77.01 -3.08
C ILE A 247 -3.80 -77.62 -2.32
N ALA A 248 -2.72 -77.93 -3.02
CA ALA A 248 -1.45 -78.34 -2.45
C ALA A 248 -0.38 -77.26 -2.71
N TYR A 249 0.55 -77.10 -1.79
CA TYR A 249 1.69 -76.21 -1.92
C TYR A 249 2.97 -77.05 -1.92
N VAL A 250 3.79 -76.88 -2.95
CA VAL A 250 5.05 -77.62 -3.11
C VAL A 250 6.14 -76.62 -3.37
N PHE A 251 7.34 -76.84 -2.81
CA PHE A 251 8.47 -75.97 -3.11
C PHE A 251 8.71 -75.82 -4.63
N SER A 252 8.99 -74.59 -5.05
CA SER A 252 9.51 -74.29 -6.38
C SER A 252 10.93 -74.88 -6.53
N SER A 253 11.52 -74.77 -7.72
CA SER A 253 12.93 -75.16 -7.91
C SER A 253 13.85 -74.37 -6.97
N LYS A 254 13.59 -73.07 -6.82
CA LYS A 254 14.34 -72.18 -5.95
C LYS A 254 14.10 -72.50 -4.47
N GLY A 255 12.85 -72.58 -4.06
CA GLY A 255 12.49 -72.91 -2.68
C GLY A 255 13.02 -74.27 -2.24
N ARG A 256 13.07 -75.24 -3.15
CA ARG A 256 13.66 -76.56 -2.86
C ARG A 256 15.17 -76.47 -2.66
N GLN A 257 15.89 -75.77 -3.53
CA GLN A 257 17.33 -75.56 -3.37
C GLN A 257 17.67 -74.84 -2.06
N LEU A 258 16.90 -73.80 -1.70
CA LEU A 258 17.06 -73.11 -0.41
C LEU A 258 16.74 -74.04 0.77
N TRP A 259 15.68 -74.84 0.68
CA TRP A 259 15.32 -75.79 1.74
C TRP A 259 16.38 -76.87 1.93
N ASP A 260 16.87 -77.47 0.85
CA ASP A 260 17.91 -78.49 0.90
C ASP A 260 19.20 -77.91 1.51
N ARG A 261 19.56 -76.68 1.16
CA ARG A 261 20.71 -75.97 1.75
C ARG A 261 20.54 -75.67 3.24
N VAL A 262 19.34 -75.25 3.65
CA VAL A 262 18.97 -75.06 5.06
C VAL A 262 19.13 -76.35 5.85
N ILE A 263 18.69 -77.49 5.29
CA ILE A 263 18.80 -78.78 5.96
C ILE A 263 20.27 -79.21 6.08
N GLU A 264 21.09 -78.97 5.05
CA GLU A 264 22.55 -79.20 5.12
C GLU A 264 23.20 -78.37 6.23
N ASP A 265 22.96 -77.06 6.27
CA ASP A 265 23.53 -76.16 7.29
C ASP A 265 23.13 -76.54 8.73
N ASN A 266 21.91 -77.08 8.93
CA ASN A 266 21.44 -77.53 10.24
C ASN A 266 21.91 -78.94 10.61
N ALA A 267 22.30 -79.79 9.64
CA ALA A 267 22.82 -81.13 9.87
C ALA A 267 24.30 -81.12 10.30
N ASP A 268 25.05 -80.06 10.00
CA ASP A 268 26.45 -79.86 10.42
C ASP A 268 26.59 -79.31 11.86
N LEU A 269 25.48 -79.15 12.59
CA LEU A 269 25.42 -78.62 13.96
C LEU A 269 25.04 -79.67 15.05
N ASP A 270 24.84 -80.93 14.67
CA ASP A 270 24.62 -82.10 15.56
C ASP A 270 25.80 -83.09 15.52
#